data_AF-A0A5K1AFV7-F1
#
_entry.id   AF-A0A5K1AFV7-F1
#
_cell.length_a   1.000
_cell.length_b   1.000
_cell.length_c   1.000
_cell.angle_alpha   90.00
_cell.angle_beta   90.00
_cell.angle_gamma   90.00
#
_symmetry.space_group_name_H-M   'P 1'
#
loop_
_entity.id
_entity.type
_entity.pdbx_description
1 polymer ?
#
loop_
_entity_poly.entity_id
_entity_poly.type
_entity_poly.pdbx_seq_one_letter_code
_entity_poly.pdbx_strand_id
1 'polypeptide(L)' 'FASSLGIGVRHDRKEKLMYDIQAKKAFPISPSASLTLDTKGKWTFDKDFIE' A
#
# COMPACT_ATOMS: atom_id res chain seq x y z
N PHE A 1 14.48 -10.32 3.19
CA PHE A 1 13.60 -9.20 3.58
C PHE A 1 12.90 -8.70 2.34
N ALA A 2 11.56 -8.67 2.35
CA ALA A 2 10.77 -8.27 1.19
C ALA A 2 10.00 -6.99 1.50
N SER A 3 10.13 -6.01 0.61
CA SER A 3 9.35 -4.78 0.62
C SER A 3 8.72 -4.59 -0.75
N SER A 4 7.44 -4.28 -0.78
CA SER A 4 6.73 -3.96 -2.01
C SER A 4 5.89 -2.71 -1.82
N LEU A 5 5.97 -1.81 -2.80
CA LEU A 5 5.13 -0.63 -2.91
C LEU A 5 4.33 -0.76 -4.21
N GLY A 6 3.01 -0.65 -4.11
CA GLY A 6 2.09 -0.60 -5.23
C GLY A 6 1.40 0.76 -5.26
N ILE A 7 1.35 1.37 -6.43
CA ILE A 7 0.60 2.61 -6.68
C ILE A 7 -0.34 2.32 -7.85
N GLY A 8 -1.60 2.68 -7.72
CA GLY A 8 -2.63 2.48 -8.73
C GLY A 8 -3.47 3.73 -8.92
N VAL A 9 -3.98 3.90 -10.14
CA VAL A 9 -4.98 4.90 -10.47
C VAL A 9 -6.19 4.16 -11.03
N ARG A 10 -7.37 4.48 -10.50
CA ARG A 10 -8.65 3.99 -11.03
C ARG A 10 -9.42 5.18 -11.58
N HIS A 11 -9.90 5.03 -12.79
CA HIS A 11 -10.81 5.98 -13.42
C HIS A 11 -12.15 5.27 -13.63
N ASP A 12 -13.17 5.69 -12.89
CA ASP A 12 -14.52 5.17 -13.08
C ASP A 12 -15.17 5.85 -14.30
N ARG A 13 -16.17 5.21 -14.91
CA ARG A 13 -16.96 5.76 -16.04
C ARG A 13 -17.68 7.06 -15.69
N LYS A 14 -17.74 7.42 -14.40
CA LYS A 14 -18.28 8.67 -13.86
C LYS A 14 -17.21 9.77 -13.68
N GLU A 15 -16.07 9.65 -14.36
CA GLU A 15 -14.91 10.55 -14.25
C GLU A 15 -14.28 10.65 -12.85
N LYS A 16 -14.69 9.78 -11.92
CA LYS A 16 -14.14 9.73 -10.57
C LYS A 16 -12.76 9.11 -10.62
N LEU A 17 -11.75 9.90 -10.27
CA LEU A 17 -10.35 9.49 -10.31
C LEU A 17 -9.88 9.19 -8.89
N MET A 18 -9.50 7.94 -8.65
CA MET A 18 -9.08 7.44 -7.35
C MET A 18 -7.63 6.99 -7.41
N TYR A 19 -6.86 7.32 -6.39
CA TYR A 19 -5.48 6.89 -6.22
C TYR A 19 -5.42 5.84 -5.11
N ASP A 20 -4.71 4.76 -5.37
CA ASP A 20 -4.47 3.69 -4.42
C ASP A 20 -2.97 3.58 -4.14
N ILE A 21 -2.59 3.62 -2.87
CA ILE A 21 -1.24 3.35 -2.40
C ILE A 21 -1.30 2.12 -1.50
N GLN A 22 -0.48 1.12 -1.80
CA GLN A 22 -0.31 -0.07 -0.98
C GLN A 22 1.16 -0.28 -0.66
N ALA A 23 1.49 -0.36 0.62
CA ALA A 23 2.84 -0.67 1.08
C ALA A 23 2.82 -1.98 1.89
N LYS A 24 3.79 -2.86 1.64
CA LYS A 24 4.05 -4.04 2.46
C LYS A 24 5.53 -4.08 2.81
N LYS A 25 5.83 -4.36 4.09
CA LYS A 25 7.19 -4.55 4.57
C LYS A 25 7.26 -5.66 5.60
N ALA A 26 8.17 -6.60 5.39
CA ALA A 26 8.49 -7.66 6.34
C ALA A 26 9.71 -7.26 7.19
N PHE A 27 9.56 -7.24 8.51
CA PHE A 27 10.64 -7.02 9.46
C PHE A 27 11.00 -8.32 10.19
N PRO A 28 12.28 -8.71 10.29
CA PRO A 28 12.68 -9.81 11.15
C PRO A 28 12.49 -9.41 12.61
N ILE A 29 11.85 -10.27 13.39
CA ILE A 29 11.82 -10.15 14.86
C ILE A 29 12.88 -11.05 15.50
N SER A 30 13.32 -12.10 14.79
CA SER A 30 14.33 -13.06 15.27
C SER A 30 15.53 -13.15 14.33
N PRO A 31 16.75 -13.42 14.85
CA PRO A 31 17.97 -13.56 14.05
C PRO A 31 17.92 -14.69 13.03
N SER A 32 17.16 -15.75 13.33
CA SER A 32 16.93 -16.91 12.45
C SER A 32 15.86 -16.67 11.39
N ALA A 33 15.24 -15.48 11.35
CA ALA A 33 14.11 -15.13 10.48
C ALA A 33 12.90 -16.09 10.56
N SER A 34 12.83 -16.93 11.59
CA SER A 34 11.70 -17.83 11.87
C SER A 34 10.44 -17.08 12.31
N LEU A 35 10.61 -15.82 12.74
CA LEU A 35 9.53 -14.91 13.08
C LEU A 35 9.74 -13.57 12.35
N THR A 36 8.77 -13.20 11.51
CA THR A 36 8.75 -11.94 10.75
C THR A 36 7.45 -11.19 10.98
N LEU A 37 7.52 -9.88 11.19
CA LEU A 37 6.37 -8.98 11.24
C LEU A 37 6.06 -8.47 9.84
N ASP A 38 4.91 -8.86 9.29
CA ASP A 38 4.40 -8.37 8.01
C ASP A 38 3.51 -7.14 8.24
N THR A 39 4.04 -5.94 8.03
CA THR A 39 3.26 -4.70 8.08
C THR A 39 2.69 -4.41 6.69
N LYS A 40 1.38 -4.20 6.60
CA LYS A 40 0.68 -3.80 5.37
C LYS A 40 -0.09 -2.50 5.61
N GLY A 41 0.06 -1.55 4.71
CA GLY A 41 -0.73 -0.32 4.66
C GLY A 41 -1.42 -0.22 3.30
N LYS A 42 -2.69 0.18 3.30
CA LYS A 42 -3.41 0.55 2.08
C LYS A 42 -4.12 1.88 2.33
N TRP A 43 -3.93 2.82 1.42
CA TRP A 43 -4.64 4.09 1.41
C TRP A 43 -5.27 4.29 0.04
N THR A 44 -6.56 4.62 0.03
CA THR A 44 -7.28 5.03 -1.17
C THR A 44 -7.76 6.46 -0.97
N PHE A 45 -7.39 7.38 -1.85
CA PHE A 45 -7.88 8.76 -1.82
C PHE A 45 -8.51 9.14 -3.15
N ASP A 46 -9.55 9.96 -3.07
CA ASP A 46 -10.16 10.56 -4.24
C ASP A 46 -9.30 11.72 -4.73
N LYS A 47 -9.38 12.06 -6.02
CA LYS A 47 -8.76 13.29 -6.56
C LYS A 47 -9.24 14.54 -5.81
N ASP A 48 -10.49 14.56 -5.38
CA ASP A 48 -11.09 15.69 -4.65
C ASP A 48 -10.64 15.74 -3.17
N PHE A 49 -9.86 14.76 -2.69
CA PHE A 49 -9.24 14.80 -1.36
C PHE A 49 -7.98 15.70 -1.32
N ILE A 50 -7.44 16.05 -2.48
CA ILE A 50 -6.32 16.98 -2.61
C ILE A 50 -6.91 18.38 -2.85
N GLU A 51 -7.39 19.01 -1.78
CA GLU A 51 -7.71 20.45 -1.72
C GLU A 51 -6.84 21.15 -0.67
#